data_AF-A0A448XKM9-F1
#
_entry.id   AF-A0A448XKM9-F1
#
_cell.length_a   1.000
_cell.length_b   1.000
_cell.length_c   1.000
_cell.angle_alpha   90.00
_cell.angle_beta   90.00
_cell.angle_gamma   90.00
#
_symmetry.space_group_name_H-M   'P 1'
#
loop_
_entity.id
_entity.type
_entity.pdbx_description
1 polymer ?
#
loop_
_entity_poly.entity_id
_entity_poly.type
_entity_poly.pdbx_seq_one_letter_code
_entity_poly.pdbx_strand_id
1 'polypeptide(L)'
;MVPGLAPQVALDKQIQFKNRFDNLVRKMNTTQKGELLFGFPLSDYSRLQQIGKELELLQRLYGLYNEVNRTVAGYYDIVWHDVSMESIGTDLAEFQSK
;
A
#
# COMPACT_ATOMS: atom_id res chain seq x y z
N MET A 1 -4.90 -10.66 -6.30
CA MET A 1 -4.00 -10.08 -7.32
C MET A 1 -4.40 -10.64 -8.67
N VAL A 2 -4.48 -9.81 -9.71
CA VAL A 2 -4.80 -10.30 -11.06
C VAL A 2 -3.47 -10.62 -11.75
N PRO A 3 -3.23 -11.87 -12.15
CA PRO A 3 -2.01 -12.25 -12.85
C PRO A 3 -1.92 -11.50 -14.20
N GLY A 4 -0.73 -11.01 -14.54
CA GLY A 4 -0.46 -10.29 -15.79
C GLY A 4 -0.71 -8.78 -15.76
N LEU A 5 -1.10 -8.19 -14.63
CA LEU A 5 -1.24 -6.74 -14.51
C LEU A 5 0.12 -6.07 -14.26
N ALA A 6 0.41 -5.00 -15.01
CA ALA A 6 1.62 -4.20 -14.80
C ALA A 6 1.64 -3.61 -13.37
N PRO A 7 2.78 -3.64 -12.66
CA PRO A 7 2.88 -3.18 -11.27
C PRO A 7 2.44 -1.72 -11.06
N GLN A 8 2.74 -0.82 -12.00
CA GLN A 8 2.30 0.57 -11.93
C GLN A 8 0.77 0.70 -12.04
N VAL A 9 0.15 -0.03 -12.96
CA VAL A 9 -1.31 -0.06 -13.11
C VAL A 9 -1.99 -0.65 -11.87
N ALA A 10 -1.35 -1.63 -11.22
CA ALA A 10 -1.83 -2.17 -9.96
C ALA A 10 -1.80 -1.13 -8.84
N LEU A 11 -0.73 -0.33 -8.76
CA LEU A 11 -0.57 0.76 -7.79
C LEU A 11 -1.59 1.89 -8.04
N ASP A 12 -1.79 2.31 -9.28
CA ASP A 12 -2.80 3.33 -9.63
C ASP A 12 -4.21 2.89 -9.21
N LYS A 13 -4.56 1.63 -9.50
CA LYS A 13 -5.84 1.06 -9.06
C LYS A 13 -5.92 1.04 -7.55
N GLN A 14 -4.86 0.63 -6.86
CA GLN A 14 -4.84 0.63 -5.41
C GLN A 14 -5.07 2.01 -4.80
N ILE A 15 -4.43 3.05 -5.34
CA ILE A 15 -4.63 4.44 -4.88
C ILE A 15 -6.10 4.84 -5.06
N GLN A 16 -6.70 4.52 -6.20
CA GLN A 16 -8.12 4.77 -6.43
C GLN A 16 -9.02 4.02 -5.43
N PHE A 17 -8.70 2.76 -5.12
CA PHE A 17 -9.42 1.98 -4.12
C PHE A 17 -9.26 2.58 -2.71
N LYS A 18 -8.07 3.02 -2.33
CA LYS A 18 -7.81 3.70 -1.05
C LYS A 18 -8.65 4.98 -0.92
N ASN A 19 -8.66 5.82 -1.93
CA ASN A 19 -9.46 7.06 -1.93
C ASN A 19 -10.96 6.78 -1.79
N ARG A 20 -11.47 5.73 -2.45
CA ARG A 20 -12.88 5.30 -2.30
C ARG A 20 -13.15 4.76 -0.90
N PHE A 21 -12.24 3.98 -0.34
CA PHE A 21 -12.33 3.45 1.02
C PHE A 21 -12.33 4.57 2.06
N ASP A 22 -11.45 5.57 1.94
CA ASP A 22 -11.40 6.71 2.87
C ASP A 22 -12.70 7.51 2.85
N ASN A 23 -13.30 7.71 1.67
CA ASN A 23 -14.61 8.33 1.54
C ASN A 23 -15.72 7.51 2.21
N LEU A 24 -15.66 6.18 2.08
CA LEU A 24 -16.62 5.28 2.73
C LEU A 24 -16.47 5.32 4.26
N VAL A 25 -15.24 5.31 4.77
CA VAL A 25 -14.94 5.43 6.20
C VAL A 25 -15.44 6.76 6.75
N ARG A 26 -15.29 7.87 6.02
CA ARG A 26 -15.86 9.17 6.44
C ARG A 26 -17.39 9.12 6.56
N LYS A 27 -18.07 8.53 5.57
CA LYS A 27 -19.54 8.37 5.61
C LYS A 27 -19.99 7.47 6.77
N MET A 28 -19.28 6.37 6.99
CA MET A 28 -19.53 5.46 8.11
C MET A 28 -19.37 6.19 9.45
N ASN A 29 -18.29 6.96 9.65
CA ASN A 29 -18.10 7.75 10.85
C ASN A 29 -19.24 8.77 11.10
N THR A 30 -19.71 9.45 10.06
CA THR A 30 -20.85 10.37 10.18
C THR A 30 -22.15 9.63 10.51
N THR A 31 -22.37 8.47 9.89
CA THR A 31 -23.56 7.65 10.11
C THR A 31 -23.56 7.09 11.52
N GLN A 32 -22.44 6.56 12.01
CA GLN A 32 -22.28 6.06 13.37
C GLN A 32 -22.53 7.14 14.43
N LYS A 33 -22.06 8.38 14.18
CA LYS A 33 -22.37 9.52 15.05
C LYS A 33 -23.88 9.84 15.05
N GLY A 34 -24.54 9.70 13.90
CA GLY A 34 -25.99 9.83 13.77
C GLY A 34 -26.74 8.72 14.51
N GLU A 35 -26.35 7.46 14.34
CA GLU A 35 -26.91 6.30 15.05
C GLU A 35 -26.85 6.51 16.58
N LEU A 36 -25.70 6.98 17.09
CA LEU A 36 -25.53 7.30 18.51
C LEU A 36 -26.43 8.46 18.97
N LEU A 37 -26.56 9.52 18.16
CA LEU A 37 -27.37 10.68 18.50
C LEU A 37 -28.87 10.34 18.57
N PHE A 38 -29.34 9.46 17.69
CA PHE A 38 -30.75 9.07 17.60
C PHE A 38 -31.07 7.77 18.39
N GLY A 39 -30.09 7.15 19.04
CA GLY A 39 -30.29 5.97 19.88
C GLY A 39 -30.54 4.67 19.11
N PHE A 40 -30.09 4.58 17.85
CA PHE A 40 -30.14 3.34 17.08
C PHE A 40 -29.07 2.34 17.56
N PRO A 41 -29.29 1.02 17.41
CA PRO A 41 -28.25 0.03 17.68
C PRO A 41 -27.04 0.27 16.77
N LEU A 42 -25.84 0.22 17.35
CA LEU A 42 -24.59 0.35 16.60
C LEU A 42 -24.49 -0.77 15.56
N SER A 43 -24.43 -0.40 14.28
CA SER A 43 -24.21 -1.35 13.19
C SER A 43 -22.81 -1.97 13.31
N ASP A 44 -22.68 -3.27 13.00
CA ASP A 44 -21.37 -3.93 12.98
C ASP A 44 -20.59 -3.58 11.69
N TYR A 45 -19.47 -2.89 11.86
CA TYR A 45 -18.56 -2.48 10.78
C TYR A 45 -17.27 -3.32 10.74
N SER A 46 -17.24 -4.50 11.36
CA SER A 46 -16.10 -5.43 11.41
C SER A 46 -15.48 -5.71 10.03
N ARG A 47 -16.31 -5.90 8.99
CA ARG A 47 -15.87 -6.10 7.60
C ARG A 47 -15.10 -4.90 7.04
N LEU A 48 -15.48 -3.67 7.40
CA LEU A 48 -14.80 -2.47 6.94
C LEU A 48 -13.39 -2.38 7.53
N GLN A 49 -13.22 -2.78 8.79
CA GLN A 49 -11.90 -2.85 9.45
C GLN A 49 -11.00 -3.91 8.82
N GLN A 50 -11.55 -5.08 8.48
CA GLN A 50 -10.81 -6.13 7.77
C GLN A 50 -10.28 -5.62 6.43
N ILE A 51 -11.15 -5.01 5.62
CA ILE A 51 -10.77 -4.42 4.33
C ILE A 51 -9.69 -3.35 4.52
N GLY A 52 -9.78 -2.53 5.57
CA GLY A 52 -8.76 -1.53 5.89
C GLY A 52 -7.37 -2.14 6.12
N LYS A 53 -7.30 -3.23 6.89
CA LYS A 53 -6.04 -3.96 7.12
C LYS A 53 -5.48 -4.59 5.85
N GLU A 54 -6.34 -5.23 5.05
CA GLU A 54 -5.94 -5.80 3.76
C GLU A 54 -5.39 -4.73 2.81
N LEU A 55 -6.02 -3.55 2.78
CA LEU A 55 -5.59 -2.45 1.93
C LEU A 55 -4.23 -1.89 2.35
N GLU A 56 -3.96 -1.82 3.65
CA GLU A 56 -2.68 -1.40 4.21
C GLU A 56 -1.55 -2.39 3.88
N LEU A 57 -1.79 -3.69 4.05
CA LEU A 57 -0.85 -4.74 3.67
C LEU A 57 -0.51 -4.66 2.19
N LEU A 58 -1.53 -4.48 1.35
CA LEU A 58 -1.36 -4.32 -0.08
C LEU A 58 -0.50 -3.08 -0.39
N GLN A 59 -0.63 -2.00 0.39
CA GLN A 59 0.09 -0.73 0.15
C GLN A 59 1.56 -0.87 0.46
N ARG A 60 1.88 -1.56 1.56
CA ARG A 60 3.26 -1.89 1.91
C ARG A 60 3.91 -2.75 0.83
N LEU A 61 3.20 -3.75 0.33
CA LEU A 61 3.72 -4.66 -0.69
C LEU A 61 4.04 -3.95 -2.01
N TYR A 62 3.09 -3.19 -2.57
CA TYR A 62 3.35 -2.46 -3.82
C TYR A 62 4.32 -1.29 -3.64
N GLY A 63 4.38 -0.69 -2.44
CA GLY A 63 5.39 0.31 -2.08
C GLY A 63 6.80 -0.28 -2.12
N LEU A 64 7.03 -1.36 -1.37
CA LEU A 64 8.33 -2.05 -1.33
C LEU A 64 8.75 -2.53 -2.72
N TYR A 65 7.82 -3.11 -3.49
CA TYR A 65 8.11 -3.56 -4.85
C TYR A 65 8.60 -2.41 -5.74
N ASN A 66 7.95 -1.24 -5.69
CA ASN A 66 8.40 -0.08 -6.47
C ASN A 66 9.74 0.46 -5.97
N GLU A 67 9.98 0.47 -4.66
CA GLU A 67 11.25 0.90 -4.08
C GLU A 67 12.39 0.02 -4.59
N VAL A 68 12.27 -1.30 -4.46
CA VAL A 68 13.24 -2.28 -4.98
C VAL A 68 13.43 -2.10 -6.48
N ASN A 69 12.36 -2.00 -7.26
CA ASN A 69 12.47 -1.91 -8.71
C ASN A 69 13.13 -0.59 -9.15
N ARG A 70 12.88 0.52 -8.44
CA ARG A 70 13.56 1.81 -8.68
C ARG A 70 15.04 1.74 -8.34
N THR A 71 15.39 1.13 -7.22
CA THR A 71 16.79 0.99 -6.79
C THR A 71 17.56 0.07 -7.73
N VAL A 72 16.98 -1.06 -8.12
CA VAL A 72 17.55 -1.97 -9.12
C VAL A 72 17.71 -1.29 -10.48
N ALA A 73 16.70 -0.54 -10.93
CA ALA A 73 16.82 0.25 -12.16
C ALA A 73 17.98 1.26 -12.07
N GLY A 74 18.14 1.93 -10.93
CA GLY A 74 19.23 2.87 -10.69
C GLY A 74 20.62 2.23 -10.72
N TYR A 75 20.77 0.96 -10.36
CA TYR A 75 22.05 0.26 -10.48
C TYR A 75 22.50 0.07 -11.94
N TYR A 76 21.57 -0.04 -12.89
CA TYR A 76 21.90 -0.16 -14.31
C TYR A 76 22.40 1.15 -14.92
N ASP A 77 22.12 2.29 -14.29
CA ASP A 77 22.57 3.61 -14.74
C ASP A 77 24.00 3.94 -14.25
N ILE A 78 24.59 3.12 -13.37
CA ILE A 78 25.93 3.33 -12.82
C ILE A 78 26.99 2.75 -13.77
N VAL A 79 28.02 3.55 -14.07
CA VAL A 79 29.18 3.09 -14.85
C VAL A 79 29.94 2.03 -14.06
N TRP A 80 30.30 0.92 -14.70
CA TRP A 80 30.94 -0.24 -14.06
C TRP A 80 32.13 0.07 -13.14
N HIS A 81 32.90 1.13 -13.43
CA HIS A 81 34.04 1.56 -12.62
C HIS A 81 33.62 2.12 -11.24
N ASP A 82 32.43 2.73 -11.17
CA ASP A 82 31.91 3.40 -9.97
C ASP A 82 30.88 2.53 -9.22
N VAL A 83 30.65 1.30 -9.69
CA VAL A 83 29.76 0.33 -9.04
C VAL A 83 30.44 -0.22 -7.78
N SER A 84 29.86 0.10 -6.62
CA SER A 84 30.24 -0.52 -5.34
C SER A 84 29.34 -1.71 -5.01
N MET A 85 29.89 -2.92 -5.07
CA MET A 85 29.18 -4.16 -4.71
C MET A 85 28.77 -4.19 -3.22
N GLU A 86 29.53 -3.50 -2.37
CA GLU A 86 29.28 -3.43 -0.92
C GLU A 86 28.04 -2.58 -0.60
N SER A 87 27.83 -1.50 -1.34
CA SER A 87 26.63 -0.66 -1.25
C SER A 87 25.39 -1.44 -1.68
N ILE A 88 25.47 -2.15 -2.80
CA ILE A 88 24.37 -2.98 -3.34
C ILE A 88 24.00 -4.07 -2.32
N GLY A 89 24.99 -4.73 -1.72
CA GLY A 89 24.77 -5.75 -0.69
C GLY A 89 24.08 -5.20 0.56
N THR A 90 24.41 -3.97 0.96
CA THR A 90 23.79 -3.30 2.12
C THR A 90 22.33 -2.93 1.83
N ASP A 91 22.04 -2.37 0.66
CA ASP A 91 20.68 -2.02 0.23
C ASP A 91 19.78 -3.27 0.13
N LEU A 92 20.31 -4.36 -0.44
CA LEU A 92 19.61 -5.65 -0.50
C LEU A 92 19.31 -6.23 0.89
N ALA A 93 20.26 -6.13 1.82
CA ALA A 93 20.05 -6.56 3.20
C ALA A 93 18.98 -5.70 3.91
N GLU A 94 18.93 -4.40 3.63
CA GLU A 94 17.90 -3.50 4.17
C GLU A 94 16.52 -3.88 3.64
N PHE A 95 16.38 -4.18 2.34
CA PHE A 95 15.11 -4.64 1.76
C PHE A 95 14.62 -5.97 2.33
N GLN A 96 15.51 -6.85 2.77
CA GLN A 96 15.14 -8.11 3.42
C GLN A 96 14.60 -7.92 4.84
N SER A 97 14.92 -6.80 5.49
CA SER A 97 14.54 -6.48 6.87
C SER A 97 13.24 -5.66 7.00
N LYS A 98 12.74 -5.09 5.89
CA LYS A 98 11.49 -4.33 5.79
C LYS A 98 10.28 -5.25 5.51
#